data_AF-A0A922MMN1-F1
#
_entry.id   AF-A0A922MMN1-F1
#
_cell.length_a   1.000
_cell.length_b   1.000
_cell.length_c   1.000
_cell.angle_alpha   90.00
_cell.angle_beta   90.00
_cell.angle_gamma   90.00
#
_symmetry.space_group_name_H-M   'P 1'
#
loop_
_entity.id
_entity.type
_entity.pdbx_description
1 polymer ?
#
loop_
_entity_poly.entity_id
_entity_poly.type
_entity_poly.pdbx_seq_one_letter_code
_entity_poly.pdbx_strand_id
1 'polypeptide(L)'
;MEEENQQIPCENESVLPTESLPSTSRALVTHVPPPKRIGTQNLIDTYINKKISGEQKKTIDQYLLDLCVDGFHPFSIVEKRGFKKFYRWIPGYKLPTRKTLSLLDEAYNRVKQHVKIEVANEAQYICLTTDLWTSQITESYIGITGHYLTNIIQLKQFY
;
A
#
# COMPACT_ATOMS: atom_id res chain seq x y z
N MET A 1 4.87 26.38 -45.85
CA MET A 1 4.52 27.73 -45.38
C MET A 1 4.58 27.68 -43.87
N GLU A 2 5.59 28.13 -43.18
CA GLU A 2 6.86 28.83 -43.45
C GLU A 2 7.44 28.94 -42.01
N GLU A 3 8.54 28.27 -41.68
CA GLU A 3 9.91 28.81 -41.64
C GLU A 3 10.09 30.16 -40.92
N GLU A 4 10.94 30.15 -39.89
CA GLU A 4 11.97 31.15 -39.48
C GLU A 4 12.19 30.94 -37.96
N ASN A 5 13.27 30.37 -37.43
CA ASN A 5 14.70 30.46 -37.72
C ASN A 5 15.18 31.90 -37.90
N GLN A 6 15.78 32.48 -36.85
CA GLN A 6 16.74 33.56 -37.00
C GLN A 6 17.73 33.55 -35.82
N GLN A 7 18.97 33.26 -36.19
CA GLN A 7 20.21 33.39 -35.45
C GLN A 7 21.07 34.42 -36.22
N ILE A 8 22.06 35.02 -35.53
CA ILE A 8 23.31 35.66 -36.01
C ILE A 8 23.15 37.16 -36.41
N PRO A 9 24.17 38.07 -36.41
CA PRO A 9 25.59 38.13 -35.93
C PRO A 9 25.87 39.38 -35.04
N CYS A 10 27.05 39.73 -34.51
CA CYS A 10 28.41 40.01 -35.05
C CYS A 10 29.41 39.98 -33.86
N GLU A 11 30.61 39.40 -33.97
CA GLU A 11 31.87 40.06 -34.40
C GLU A 11 32.11 41.41 -33.68
N ASN A 12 33.25 41.62 -33.02
CA ASN A 12 34.45 42.14 -33.68
C ASN A 12 35.76 41.80 -32.95
N GLU A 13 36.78 41.62 -33.79
CA GLU A 13 38.20 41.36 -33.55
C GLU A 13 38.95 42.37 -32.66
N SER A 14 40.07 41.93 -32.09
CA SER A 14 41.35 42.62 -32.29
C SER A 14 42.54 41.67 -32.21
N VAL A 15 43.40 41.80 -33.22
CA VAL A 15 44.54 41.02 -33.70
C VAL A 15 45.81 41.08 -32.81
N LEU A 16 46.52 39.92 -32.71
CA LEU A 16 47.98 39.56 -32.62
C LEU A 16 49.05 40.61 -32.16
N PRO A 17 50.26 40.21 -31.65
CA PRO A 17 51.07 39.09 -32.14
C PRO A 17 51.86 38.21 -31.15
N THR A 18 52.22 37.07 -31.72
CA THR A 18 53.24 36.05 -31.44
C THR A 18 54.52 36.55 -30.76
N GLU A 19 54.99 35.84 -29.72
CA GLU A 19 56.38 35.41 -29.64
C GLU A 19 56.53 34.24 -28.64
N SER A 20 57.12 33.14 -29.13
CA SER A 20 57.50 31.96 -28.38
C SER A 20 59.00 31.97 -28.13
N LEU A 21 59.48 31.62 -26.93
CA LEU A 21 60.75 30.93 -26.69
C LEU A 21 60.77 30.33 -25.25
N PRO A 22 61.45 29.17 -25.04
CA PRO A 22 61.25 28.35 -23.84
C PRO A 22 62.30 28.55 -22.74
N SER A 23 61.83 28.30 -21.51
CA SER A 23 62.48 27.55 -20.43
C SER A 23 63.83 28.04 -19.87
N THR A 24 63.81 28.57 -18.65
CA THR A 24 64.78 28.17 -17.63
C THR A 24 64.23 28.34 -16.21
N SER A 25 64.44 27.29 -15.40
CA SER A 25 64.61 27.33 -13.94
C SER A 25 63.40 27.40 -13.00
N ARG A 26 63.14 26.22 -12.42
CA ARG A 26 63.16 25.93 -10.98
C ARG A 26 61.89 26.29 -10.17
N ALA A 27 61.22 25.23 -9.72
CA ALA A 27 59.98 25.23 -8.96
C ALA A 27 60.04 26.02 -7.65
N LEU A 28 59.02 26.85 -7.42
CA LEU A 28 58.51 27.18 -6.11
C LEU A 28 57.18 26.45 -5.95
N VAL A 29 57.16 25.47 -5.04
CA VAL A 29 55.97 24.73 -4.64
C VAL A 29 55.04 25.70 -3.91
N THR A 30 54.02 26.20 -4.59
CA THR A 30 52.88 26.86 -3.95
C THR A 30 51.93 25.79 -3.42
N HIS A 31 51.89 25.62 -2.10
CA HIS A 31 50.83 24.87 -1.43
C HIS A 31 49.48 25.56 -1.68
N VAL A 32 48.70 25.06 -2.64
CA VAL A 32 47.28 25.38 -2.76
C VAL A 32 46.53 24.52 -1.73
N PRO A 33 45.81 25.10 -0.76
CA PRO A 33 44.98 24.30 0.14
C PRO A 33 43.88 23.60 -0.69
N PRO A 34 43.54 22.34 -0.40
CA PRO A 34 42.50 21.63 -1.13
C PRO A 34 41.16 22.38 -1.00
N PRO A 35 40.32 22.40 -2.05
CA PRO A 35 38.99 23.00 -1.95
C PRO A 35 38.25 22.34 -0.79
N LYS A 36 37.74 23.16 0.14
CA LYS A 36 36.88 22.71 1.23
C LYS A 36 35.74 21.92 0.61
N ARG A 37 35.61 20.65 1.00
CA ARG A 37 34.54 19.75 0.55
C ARG A 37 33.20 20.46 0.80
N ILE A 38 32.54 20.85 -0.29
CA ILE A 38 31.12 21.18 -0.26
C ILE A 38 30.46 19.90 0.22
N GLY A 39 29.95 19.93 1.45
CA GLY A 39 29.23 18.79 2.00
C GLY A 39 28.13 18.41 1.02
N THR A 40 28.20 17.19 0.49
CA THR A 40 27.05 16.59 -0.19
C THR A 40 25.89 16.68 0.77
N GLN A 41 24.93 17.53 0.46
CA GLN A 41 23.64 17.53 1.14
C GLN A 41 23.12 16.10 1.04
N ASN A 42 22.86 15.47 2.18
CA ASN A 42 22.19 14.18 2.19
C ASN A 42 20.85 14.36 1.47
N LEU A 43 20.70 13.64 0.36
CA LEU A 43 19.53 13.69 -0.49
C LEU A 43 18.25 13.58 0.35
N ILE A 44 17.24 14.34 -0.05
CA ILE A 44 15.86 14.33 0.47
C ILE A 44 15.17 12.96 0.23
N ASP A 45 15.94 11.91 -0.10
CA ASP A 45 15.50 10.53 -0.33
C ASP A 45 14.76 9.93 0.87
N THR A 46 14.99 10.44 2.08
CA THR A 46 14.25 10.00 3.27
C THR A 46 12.77 10.47 3.26
N TYR A 47 12.44 11.51 2.48
CA TYR A 47 11.08 12.06 2.35
C TYR A 47 10.32 11.53 1.13
N ILE A 48 11.02 10.99 0.12
CA ILE A 48 10.39 10.54 -1.13
C ILE A 48 10.13 9.03 -1.04
N ASN A 49 8.92 8.68 -0.62
CA ASN A 49 8.33 7.34 -0.61
C ASN A 49 9.03 6.31 0.29
N LYS A 50 8.83 6.42 1.61
CA LYS A 50 9.04 5.28 2.52
C LYS A 50 8.09 4.15 2.11
N LYS A 51 8.61 3.17 1.37
CA LYS A 51 7.91 1.92 1.07
C LYS A 51 7.57 1.26 2.41
N ILE A 52 6.29 1.00 2.65
CA ILE A 52 5.88 0.32 3.88
C ILE A 52 6.52 -1.06 3.95
N SER A 53 6.88 -1.50 5.15
CA SER A 53 7.33 -2.87 5.36
C SER A 53 6.21 -3.84 5.00
N GLY A 54 6.58 -5.04 4.53
CA GLY A 54 5.62 -6.11 4.28
C GLY A 54 4.79 -6.47 5.52
N GLU A 55 5.38 -6.36 6.71
CA GLU A 55 4.69 -6.56 7.99
C GLU A 55 3.64 -5.47 8.24
N GLN A 56 4.01 -4.19 8.08
CA GLN A 56 3.08 -3.07 8.20
C GLN A 56 1.90 -3.20 7.23
N LYS A 57 2.16 -3.65 5.98
CA LYS A 57 1.10 -3.92 5.01
C LYS A 57 0.12 -4.96 5.53
N LYS A 58 0.63 -6.09 6.04
CA LYS A 58 -0.20 -7.16 6.59
C LYS A 58 -1.04 -6.67 7.76
N THR A 59 -0.47 -5.86 8.66
CA THR A 59 -1.20 -5.27 9.78
C THR A 59 -2.34 -4.37 9.32
N ILE A 60 -2.09 -3.49 8.34
CA ILE A 60 -3.13 -2.61 7.80
C ILE A 60 -4.22 -3.41 7.07
N ASP A 61 -3.85 -4.43 6.31
CA ASP A 61 -4.80 -5.31 5.63
C ASP A 61 -5.67 -6.08 6.64
N GLN A 62 -5.09 -6.51 7.77
CA GLN A 62 -5.84 -7.17 8.85
C GLN A 62 -6.84 -6.21 9.50
N TYR A 63 -6.45 -4.97 9.82
CA TYR A 63 -7.40 -3.98 10.35
C TYR A 63 -8.51 -3.61 9.37
N LEU A 64 -8.19 -3.59 8.07
CA LEU A 64 -9.19 -3.39 7.03
C LEU A 64 -10.18 -4.56 6.96
N LEU A 65 -9.71 -5.79 7.17
CA LEU A 65 -10.58 -6.95 7.30
C LEU A 65 -11.47 -6.83 8.53
N ASP A 66 -10.88 -6.53 9.69
CA ASP A 66 -11.61 -6.44 10.95
C ASP A 66 -12.71 -5.37 10.85
N LEU A 67 -12.42 -4.22 10.21
CA LEU A 67 -13.43 -3.21 9.88
C LEU A 67 -14.61 -3.76 9.06
N CYS A 68 -14.33 -4.64 8.09
CA CYS A 68 -15.39 -5.25 7.28
C CYS A 68 -16.19 -6.28 8.08
N VAL A 69 -15.53 -7.07 8.92
CA VAL A 69 -16.14 -8.15 9.71
C VAL A 69 -16.97 -7.57 10.85
N ASP A 70 -16.37 -6.71 11.67
CA ASP A 70 -17.01 -6.13 12.86
C ASP A 70 -18.12 -5.14 12.48
N GLY A 71 -17.93 -4.41 11.37
CA GLY A 71 -18.89 -3.44 10.86
C GLY A 71 -19.91 -4.00 9.87
N PHE A 72 -19.87 -5.31 9.56
CA PHE A 72 -20.68 -5.95 8.51
C PHE A 72 -20.64 -5.19 7.17
N HIS A 73 -19.49 -4.58 6.85
CA HIS A 73 -19.35 -3.77 5.65
C HIS A 73 -19.04 -4.64 4.44
N PRO A 74 -19.64 -4.35 3.27
CA PRO A 74 -19.27 -5.04 2.05
C PRO A 74 -17.82 -4.73 1.69
N PHE A 75 -17.07 -5.73 1.19
CA PHE A 75 -15.69 -5.53 0.74
C PHE A 75 -15.54 -4.47 -0.37
N SER A 76 -16.63 -4.05 -1.01
CA SER A 76 -16.66 -2.91 -1.93
C SER A 76 -16.38 -1.56 -1.27
N ILE A 77 -16.29 -1.49 0.07
CA ILE A 77 -15.95 -0.27 0.81
C ILE A 77 -14.62 0.34 0.32
N VAL A 78 -13.64 -0.50 -0.03
CA VAL A 78 -12.33 -0.08 -0.55
C VAL A 78 -12.42 0.68 -1.89
N GLU A 79 -13.52 0.49 -2.63
CA GLU A 79 -13.73 1.13 -3.92
C GLU A 79 -14.42 2.51 -3.77
N LYS A 80 -15.04 2.78 -2.62
CA LYS A 80 -15.82 4.00 -2.37
C LYS A 80 -14.92 5.23 -2.34
N ARG A 81 -15.35 6.30 -3.02
CA ARG A 81 -14.60 7.57 -3.11
C ARG A 81 -14.20 8.15 -1.75
N GLY A 82 -15.08 8.08 -0.75
CA GLY A 82 -14.79 8.55 0.61
C GLY A 82 -13.65 7.79 1.26
N PHE A 83 -13.71 6.45 1.20
CA PHE A 83 -12.66 5.57 1.68
C PHE A 83 -11.34 5.81 0.94
N LYS A 84 -11.40 6.04 -0.38
CA LYS A 84 -10.22 6.37 -1.18
C LYS A 84 -9.51 7.66 -0.76
N LYS A 85 -10.27 8.67 -0.36
CA LYS A 85 -9.72 9.91 0.19
C LYS A 85 -9.09 9.69 1.57
N PHE A 86 -9.68 8.81 2.38
CA PHE A 86 -9.19 8.48 3.72
C PHE A 86 -7.84 7.74 3.67
N TYR A 87 -7.73 6.63 2.93
CA TYR A 87 -6.49 5.83 2.95
C TYR A 87 -5.29 6.53 2.29
N ARG A 88 -5.51 7.56 1.45
CA ARG A 88 -4.45 8.29 0.74
C ARG A 88 -3.43 8.95 1.68
N TRP A 89 -3.81 9.18 2.93
CA TRP A 89 -2.92 9.70 3.97
C TRP A 89 -1.93 8.66 4.51
N ILE A 90 -2.09 7.38 4.16
CA ILE A 90 -1.17 6.32 4.56
C ILE A 90 -0.03 6.25 3.51
N PRO A 91 1.18 6.70 3.85
CA PRO A 91 2.29 6.77 2.89
C PRO A 91 2.70 5.36 2.46
N GLY A 92 2.84 5.13 1.15
CA GLY A 92 3.36 3.89 0.59
C GLY A 92 2.42 2.67 0.67
N TYR A 93 1.22 2.79 1.24
CA TYR A 93 0.24 1.70 1.30
C TYR A 93 -0.58 1.63 0.01
N LYS A 94 -0.59 0.44 -0.61
CA LYS A 94 -1.46 0.14 -1.74
C LYS A 94 -2.67 -0.60 -1.24
N LEU A 95 -3.83 0.04 -1.36
CA LEU A 95 -5.10 -0.51 -0.93
C LEU A 95 -5.39 -1.83 -1.68
N PRO A 96 -5.77 -2.91 -0.97
CA PRO A 96 -6.23 -4.14 -1.61
C PRO A 96 -7.49 -3.87 -2.42
N THR A 97 -7.66 -4.63 -3.50
CA THR A 97 -8.91 -4.61 -4.26
C THR A 97 -9.96 -5.44 -3.55
N ARG A 98 -11.25 -5.26 -3.91
CA ARG A 98 -12.33 -6.15 -3.46
C ARG A 98 -11.99 -7.62 -3.70
N LYS A 99 -11.38 -7.93 -4.85
CA LYS A 99 -10.92 -9.30 -5.18
C LYS A 99 -9.85 -9.79 -4.21
N THR A 100 -8.90 -8.94 -3.86
CA THR A 100 -7.86 -9.28 -2.89
C THR A 100 -8.44 -9.54 -1.50
N LEU A 101 -9.45 -8.78 -1.08
CA LEU A 101 -10.16 -9.03 0.17
C LEU A 101 -11.07 -10.26 0.12
N SER A 102 -11.68 -10.57 -1.04
CA SER A 102 -12.51 -11.77 -1.18
C SER A 102 -11.69 -13.06 -1.26
N LEU A 103 -10.39 -12.98 -1.54
CA LEU A 103 -9.45 -14.11 -1.49
C LEU A 103 -8.99 -14.44 -0.05
N LEU A 104 -9.69 -13.96 0.97
CA LEU A 104 -9.49 -14.35 2.37
C LEU A 104 -10.02 -15.75 2.68
N ASP A 105 -9.83 -16.66 1.74
CA ASP A 105 -10.07 -18.07 1.91
C ASP A 105 -9.28 -18.59 3.12
N GLU A 106 -8.08 -18.06 3.38
CA GLU A 106 -7.29 -18.42 4.56
C GLU A 106 -8.00 -18.04 5.88
N ALA A 107 -8.50 -16.80 6.00
CA ALA A 107 -9.19 -16.35 7.20
C ALA A 107 -10.50 -17.12 7.41
N TYR A 108 -11.28 -17.31 6.34
CA TYR A 108 -12.50 -18.11 6.37
C TYR A 108 -12.20 -19.56 6.77
N ASN A 109 -11.22 -20.21 6.14
CA ASN A 109 -10.86 -21.59 6.43
C ASN A 109 -10.35 -21.73 7.86
N ARG A 110 -9.55 -20.78 8.36
CA ARG A 110 -9.10 -20.77 9.76
C ARG A 110 -10.28 -20.77 10.73
N VAL A 111 -11.22 -19.84 10.56
CA VAL A 111 -12.42 -19.73 11.41
C VAL A 111 -13.29 -20.98 11.28
N LYS A 112 -13.51 -21.47 10.06
CA LYS A 112 -14.27 -22.70 9.80
C LYS A 112 -13.67 -23.92 10.50
N GLN A 113 -12.34 -24.10 10.41
CA GLN A 113 -11.66 -25.21 11.07
C GLN A 113 -11.75 -25.08 12.59
N HIS A 114 -11.58 -23.87 13.11
CA HIS A 114 -11.73 -23.60 14.55
C HIS A 114 -13.13 -23.98 15.05
N VAL A 115 -14.19 -23.46 14.40
CA VAL A 115 -15.59 -23.78 14.75
C VAL A 115 -15.87 -25.28 14.61
N LYS A 116 -15.34 -25.95 13.58
CA LYS A 116 -15.50 -27.40 13.44
C LYS A 116 -14.90 -28.17 14.62
N ILE A 117 -13.69 -27.80 15.04
CA ILE A 117 -13.01 -28.45 16.17
C ILE A 117 -13.77 -28.17 17.47
N GLU A 118 -14.18 -26.93 17.69
CA GLU A 118 -14.97 -26.51 18.84
C GLU A 118 -16.29 -27.30 18.94
N VAL A 119 -17.08 -27.32 17.86
CA VAL A 119 -18.34 -28.07 17.80
C VAL A 119 -18.09 -29.57 18.01
N ALA A 120 -17.05 -30.15 17.40
CA ALA A 120 -16.75 -31.57 17.56
C ALA A 120 -16.34 -31.95 19.00
N ASN A 121 -15.72 -31.02 19.73
CA ASN A 121 -15.27 -31.25 21.10
C ASN A 121 -16.36 -30.97 22.14
N GLU A 122 -17.21 -29.97 21.89
CA GLU A 122 -18.14 -29.45 22.90
C GLU A 122 -19.60 -29.86 22.68
N ALA A 123 -20.03 -30.06 21.43
CA ALA A 123 -21.44 -30.30 21.14
C ALA A 123 -21.84 -31.75 21.40
N GLN A 124 -22.63 -31.99 22.44
CA GLN A 124 -23.27 -33.30 22.67
C GLN A 124 -24.50 -33.50 21.78
N TYR A 125 -25.26 -32.42 21.56
CA TYR A 125 -26.48 -32.42 20.76
C TYR A 125 -26.51 -31.15 19.91
N ILE A 126 -26.99 -31.28 18.67
CA ILE A 126 -27.15 -30.16 17.73
C ILE A 126 -28.61 -30.11 17.28
N CYS A 127 -29.25 -28.96 17.46
CA CYS A 127 -30.54 -28.63 16.87
C CYS A 127 -30.31 -27.91 15.55
N LEU A 128 -30.92 -28.38 14.46
CA LEU A 128 -30.85 -27.75 13.15
C LEU A 128 -32.17 -27.03 12.85
N THR A 129 -32.08 -25.77 12.45
CA THR A 129 -33.19 -25.01 11.87
C THR A 129 -32.90 -24.76 10.40
N THR A 130 -33.96 -24.78 9.59
CA THR A 130 -33.85 -24.62 8.14
C THR A 130 -34.82 -23.55 7.69
N ASP A 131 -34.31 -22.54 6.99
CA ASP A 131 -35.09 -21.47 6.38
C ASP A 131 -35.03 -21.63 4.86
N LEU A 132 -36.19 -21.65 4.20
CA LEU A 132 -36.28 -21.73 2.75
C LEU A 132 -36.88 -20.43 2.21
N TRP A 133 -36.28 -19.88 1.16
CA TRP A 133 -36.81 -18.71 0.47
C TRP A 133 -36.54 -18.80 -1.04
N THR A 134 -37.45 -18.24 -1.83
CA THR A 134 -37.25 -18.06 -3.28
C THR A 134 -37.01 -16.58 -3.55
N SER A 135 -35.96 -16.27 -4.31
CA SER A 135 -35.64 -14.90 -4.69
C SER A 135 -36.63 -14.36 -5.72
N GLN A 136 -36.60 -13.04 -5.91
CA GLN A 136 -37.40 -12.37 -6.95
C GLN A 136 -37.03 -12.82 -8.37
N ILE A 137 -35.82 -13.37 -8.55
CA ILE A 137 -35.35 -13.95 -9.81
C ILE A 137 -35.60 -15.47 -9.90
N THR A 138 -36.56 -15.99 -9.11
CA THR A 138 -37.01 -17.40 -9.10
C THR A 138 -35.95 -18.43 -8.69
N GLU A 139 -34.88 -18.00 -8.01
CA GLU A 139 -33.89 -18.91 -7.46
C GLU A 139 -34.27 -19.31 -6.04
N SER A 140 -34.26 -20.60 -5.74
CA SER A 140 -34.54 -21.11 -4.40
C SER A 140 -33.28 -21.25 -3.58
N TYR A 141 -33.35 -20.85 -2.32
CA TYR A 141 -32.28 -20.87 -1.33
C TYR A 141 -32.71 -21.64 -0.09
N ILE A 142 -31.72 -22.25 0.56
CA ILE A 142 -31.86 -22.93 1.84
C ILE A 142 -30.77 -22.42 2.78
N GLY A 143 -31.18 -21.88 3.91
CA GLY A 143 -30.33 -21.57 5.06
C GLY A 143 -30.46 -22.69 6.08
N ILE A 144 -29.35 -23.23 6.55
CA ILE A 144 -29.33 -24.20 7.65
C ILE A 144 -28.53 -23.58 8.79
N THR A 145 -29.14 -23.46 9.96
CA THR A 145 -28.49 -22.96 11.17
C THR A 145 -28.44 -24.07 12.21
N GLY A 146 -27.26 -24.29 12.80
CA GLY A 146 -27.07 -25.27 13.87
C GLY A 146 -26.88 -24.59 15.22
N HIS A 147 -27.62 -25.05 16.22
CA HIS A 147 -27.52 -24.60 17.60
C HIS A 147 -27.07 -25.76 18.49
N TYR A 148 -26.05 -25.53 19.31
CA TYR A 148 -25.62 -26.47 20.35
C TYR A 148 -25.43 -25.72 21.66
N LEU A 149 -25.51 -26.45 22.77
CA LEU A 149 -25.27 -25.90 24.10
C LEU A 149 -23.81 -26.14 24.48
N THR A 150 -23.14 -25.08 24.92
CA THR A 150 -21.84 -25.16 25.60
C THR A 150 -22.05 -25.17 27.12
N ASN A 151 -20.99 -25.40 27.89
CA ASN A 151 -21.03 -25.37 29.36
C ASN A 151 -21.43 -24.00 29.94
N ILE A 152 -21.47 -22.95 29.12
CA ILE A 152 -21.83 -21.59 29.50
C ILE A 152 -23.03 -21.16 28.65
N ILE A 153 -24.23 -21.16 29.23
CA ILE A 153 -25.43 -20.68 28.54
C ILE A 153 -25.43 -19.14 28.59
N GLN A 154 -25.11 -18.50 27.46
CA GLN A 154 -25.19 -17.04 27.32
C GLN A 154 -26.04 -16.66 26.10
N LEU A 155 -27.18 -16.05 26.35
CA LEU A 155 -27.94 -15.36 25.31
C LEU A 155 -27.35 -13.96 25.11
N LYS A 156 -26.61 -13.75 24.03
CA LYS A 156 -26.12 -12.43 23.64
C LYS A 156 -27.05 -11.84 22.58
N GLN A 157 -27.63 -10.68 22.88
CA GLN A 157 -28.36 -9.86 21.91
C GLN A 157 -27.45 -8.69 21.52
N PHE A 158 -27.15 -8.57 20.24
CA PHE A 158 -26.45 -7.41 19.69
C PHE A 158 -27.50 -6.45 19.12
N TYR A 159 -27.43 -5.19 19.55
CA TYR A 159 -28.29 -4.08 19.12
C TYR A 159 -27.62 -3.25 18.02
#